data_AF-A0A7X8JZH6-F1
#
_entry.id   AF-A0A7X8JZH6-F1
#
_cell.length_a   1.000
_cell.length_b   1.000
_cell.length_c   1.000
_cell.angle_alpha   90.00
_cell.angle_beta   90.00
_cell.angle_gamma   90.00
#
_symmetry.space_group_name_H-M   'P 1'
#
loop_
_entity.id
_entity.type
_entity.pdbx_description
1 polymer ?
#
loop_
_entity_poly.entity_id
_entity_poly.type
_entity_poly.pdbx_seq_one_letter_code
_entity_poly.pdbx_strand_id
1 'polypeptide(L)'
;MFLMIRKNIAYNIFNKETLFLRTVYFNTRLARNEILRKWFEFLQCSIYLNAFDRTVLSYGKQDFRITKYIDEKGTEEINKFFHDYNFDQSIDYANEVKEEHAVIKYLNEEEKMLFFNRKGINTPIPFSEESLGNRTLLNLLPAFLFVAQHSGMLLIDDFSSGFHNELEELMVRCFMNTSDKSQMIFVSHSTNLLSTSLLRPDQIYSVEFDGKNGSHIKRFSDEQPRVAQNLEKMYLSGVFGGLPNYKDAYEN
;
A
#
# COMPACT_ATOMS: atom_id res chain seq x y z
N MET A 1 -9.86 29.64 9.83
CA MET A 1 -11.11 29.50 10.61
C MET A 1 -10.84 28.54 11.76
N PHE A 2 -10.50 29.06 12.95
CA PHE A 2 -10.29 28.23 14.14
C PHE A 2 -11.66 27.79 14.68
N LEU A 3 -11.92 26.49 14.71
CA LEU A 3 -13.15 25.92 15.23
C LEU A 3 -13.10 25.92 16.77
N MET A 4 -13.75 26.91 17.38
CA MET A 4 -14.01 26.92 18.82
C MET A 4 -15.16 25.94 19.10
N ILE A 5 -14.81 24.69 19.43
CA ILE A 5 -15.79 23.70 19.89
C ILE A 5 -16.29 24.18 21.26
N ARG A 6 -17.55 24.61 21.32
CA ARG A 6 -18.20 24.97 22.59
C ARG A 6 -18.13 23.78 23.55
N LYS A 7 -17.69 24.05 24.77
CA LYS A 7 -17.44 23.14 25.92
C LYS A 7 -18.61 22.22 26.37
N ASN A 8 -19.67 22.04 25.58
CA ASN A 8 -20.90 21.37 26.01
C ASN A 8 -21.38 20.23 25.09
N ILE A 9 -20.51 19.65 24.26
CA ILE A 9 -20.82 18.31 23.70
C ILE A 9 -20.30 17.31 24.72
N ALA A 10 -21.22 16.76 25.53
CA ALA A 10 -20.90 15.69 26.45
C ALA A 10 -20.23 14.54 25.68
N TYR A 11 -18.95 14.28 25.97
CA TYR A 11 -18.17 13.19 25.39
C TYR A 11 -18.79 11.80 25.64
N ASN A 12 -19.78 11.70 26.52
CA ASN A 12 -20.52 10.47 26.86
C ASN A 12 -21.68 10.11 25.92
N ILE A 13 -21.95 10.88 24.85
CA ILE A 13 -23.07 10.58 23.92
C ILE A 13 -22.67 9.60 22.80
N PHE A 14 -21.37 9.40 22.55
CA PHE A 14 -20.92 8.55 21.45
C PHE A 14 -20.53 7.16 21.96
N ASN A 15 -21.21 6.13 21.44
CA ASN A 15 -20.79 4.73 21.60
C ASN A 15 -19.32 4.61 21.14
N LYS A 16 -18.48 3.89 21.89
CA LYS A 16 -17.06 3.64 21.54
C LYS A 16 -16.87 3.06 20.14
N GLU A 17 -17.91 2.45 19.58
CA GLU A 17 -17.91 1.88 18.22
C GLU A 17 -18.22 2.91 17.12
N THR A 18 -18.71 4.11 17.46
CA THR A 18 -19.11 5.12 16.47
C THR A 18 -18.01 6.17 16.31
N LEU A 19 -17.34 6.18 15.15
CA LEU A 19 -16.29 7.15 14.82
C LEU A 19 -16.82 8.58 14.92
N PHE A 20 -16.24 9.39 15.80
CA PHE A 20 -16.66 10.77 16.09
C PHE A 20 -16.87 11.62 14.82
N LEU A 21 -15.87 11.59 13.92
CA LEU A 21 -15.92 12.35 12.67
C LEU A 21 -17.09 11.94 11.76
N ARG A 22 -17.37 10.64 11.68
CA ARG A 22 -18.52 10.11 10.94
C ARG A 22 -19.82 10.62 11.55
N THR A 23 -19.96 10.54 12.87
CA THR A 23 -21.15 10.99 13.57
C THR A 23 -21.40 12.49 13.40
N VAL A 24 -20.34 13.29 13.52
CA VAL A 24 -20.41 14.74 13.30
C VAL A 24 -20.80 15.06 11.85
N TYR A 25 -20.24 14.36 10.87
CA TYR A 25 -20.56 14.60 9.47
C TYR A 25 -22.02 14.30 9.12
N PHE A 26 -22.54 13.13 9.52
CA PHE A 26 -23.89 12.68 9.15
C PHE A 26 -25.01 13.32 9.99
N ASN A 27 -24.74 13.72 11.24
CA ASN A 27 -25.77 14.26 12.14
C ASN A 27 -25.82 15.79 12.18
N THR A 28 -25.10 16.47 11.29
CA THR A 28 -25.09 17.93 11.23
C THR A 28 -25.32 18.45 9.81
N ARG A 29 -25.52 19.77 9.68
CA ARG A 29 -25.60 20.43 8.37
C ARG A 29 -24.26 20.43 7.61
N LEU A 30 -23.18 19.90 8.19
CA LEU A 30 -21.85 19.86 7.58
C LEU A 30 -21.81 19.02 6.30
N ALA A 31 -22.70 18.02 6.15
CA ALA A 31 -22.84 17.26 4.91
C ALA A 31 -23.22 18.13 3.69
N ARG A 32 -23.76 19.35 3.91
CA ARG A 32 -24.07 20.30 2.83
C ARG A 32 -22.90 21.20 2.46
N ASN A 33 -21.80 21.18 3.22
CA ASN A 33 -20.61 21.95 2.91
C ASN A 33 -19.76 21.20 1.86
N GLU A 34 -19.50 21.84 0.72
CA GLU A 34 -18.81 21.19 -0.40
C GLU A 34 -17.38 20.75 -0.05
N ILE A 35 -16.64 21.55 0.71
CA ILE A 35 -15.25 21.24 1.10
C ILE A 35 -15.23 20.02 2.02
N LEU A 36 -16.09 20.00 3.04
CA LEU A 36 -16.17 18.88 3.97
C LEU A 36 -16.68 17.61 3.31
N ARG A 37 -17.59 17.73 2.33
CA ARG A 37 -18.03 16.60 1.53
C ARG A 37 -16.89 15.99 0.72
N LYS A 38 -16.13 16.81 -0.01
CA LYS A 38 -14.95 16.35 -0.76
C LYS A 38 -13.90 15.70 0.14
N TRP A 39 -13.68 16.27 1.33
CA TRP A 39 -12.77 15.67 2.32
C TRP A 39 -13.28 14.32 2.83
N PHE A 40 -14.59 14.18 3.07
CA PHE A 40 -15.18 12.92 3.48
C PHE A 40 -15.11 11.88 2.34
N GLU A 41 -15.40 12.27 1.10
CA GLU A 41 -15.25 11.42 -0.09
C GLU A 41 -13.80 10.89 -0.20
N PHE A 42 -12.79 11.76 0.00
CA PHE A 42 -11.38 11.36 0.04
C PHE A 42 -11.08 10.30 1.12
N LEU A 43 -11.61 10.49 2.34
CA LEU A 43 -11.47 9.52 3.43
C LEU A 43 -12.19 8.19 3.13
N GLN A 44 -13.32 8.23 2.44
CA GLN A 44 -14.05 7.02 2.04
C GLN A 44 -13.31 6.23 0.96
N CYS A 45 -12.51 6.90 0.14
CA CYS A 45 -11.65 6.28 -0.86
C CYS A 45 -10.26 5.91 -0.31
N SER A 46 -10.03 6.04 0.99
CA SER A 46 -8.76 5.69 1.62
C SER A 46 -8.73 4.24 2.09
N ILE A 47 -7.58 3.58 1.95
CA ILE A 47 -7.37 2.17 2.26
C ILE A 47 -6.10 2.02 3.09
N TYR A 48 -6.17 1.18 4.12
CA TYR A 48 -5.00 0.65 4.82
C TYR A 48 -4.76 -0.79 4.40
N LEU A 49 -3.49 -1.12 4.13
CA LEU A 49 -3.03 -2.45 3.78
C LEU A 49 -1.80 -2.77 4.62
N ASN A 50 -1.77 -3.95 5.23
CA ASN A 50 -0.55 -4.50 5.81
C ASN A 50 -0.07 -5.63 4.90
N ALA A 51 1.11 -5.45 4.31
CA ALA A 51 1.62 -6.36 3.29
C ALA A 51 2.15 -7.67 3.89
N PHE A 52 2.56 -7.65 5.16
CA PHE A 52 3.03 -8.83 5.89
C PHE A 52 1.89 -9.81 6.18
N ASP A 53 0.82 -9.35 6.81
CA ASP A 53 -0.33 -10.18 7.20
C ASP A 53 -1.44 -10.25 6.13
N ARG A 54 -1.30 -9.45 5.07
CA ARG A 54 -2.23 -9.33 3.92
C ARG A 54 -3.62 -8.86 4.32
N THR A 55 -3.72 -8.12 5.42
CA THR A 55 -4.97 -7.51 5.86
C THR A 55 -5.22 -6.20 5.12
N VAL A 56 -6.48 -5.99 4.74
CA VAL A 56 -6.92 -4.75 4.10
C VAL A 56 -8.10 -4.19 4.87
N LEU A 57 -7.99 -2.92 5.25
CA LEU A 57 -9.05 -2.14 5.91
C LEU A 57 -9.47 -1.01 4.98
N SER A 58 -10.73 -1.02 4.60
CA SER A 58 -11.33 -0.01 3.73
C SER A 58 -12.55 0.63 4.41
N TYR A 59 -12.99 1.77 3.90
CA TYR A 59 -14.25 2.34 4.33
C TYR A 59 -15.43 1.53 3.76
N GLY A 60 -16.35 1.11 4.63
CA GLY A 60 -17.59 0.47 4.24
C GLY A 60 -17.47 -1.04 4.08
N LYS A 61 -18.01 -1.58 2.98
CA LYS A 61 -18.05 -3.03 2.70
C LYS A 61 -17.24 -3.43 1.46
N GLN A 62 -16.37 -2.55 0.98
CA GLN A 62 -15.53 -2.85 -0.18
C GLN A 62 -14.45 -3.84 0.22
N ASP A 63 -14.30 -4.90 -0.56
CA ASP A 63 -13.36 -5.97 -0.30
C ASP A 63 -12.28 -5.97 -1.38
N PHE A 64 -11.05 -5.70 -0.96
CA PHE A 64 -9.89 -5.58 -1.85
C PHE A 64 -9.03 -6.84 -1.87
N ARG A 65 -9.50 -7.96 -1.30
CA ARG A 65 -8.82 -9.25 -1.45
C ARG A 65 -8.81 -9.63 -2.92
N ILE A 66 -7.66 -10.11 -3.41
CA ILE A 66 -7.45 -10.41 -4.84
C ILE A 66 -8.52 -11.34 -5.42
N THR A 67 -8.92 -12.38 -4.69
CA THR A 67 -9.96 -13.32 -5.15
C THR A 67 -11.29 -12.61 -5.38
N LYS A 68 -11.73 -11.80 -4.42
CA LYS A 68 -12.98 -11.05 -4.49
C LYS A 68 -12.93 -9.97 -5.57
N TYR A 69 -11.78 -9.32 -5.72
CA TYR A 69 -11.56 -8.31 -6.75
C TYR A 69 -11.72 -8.90 -8.15
N ILE A 70 -11.07 -10.04 -8.42
CA ILE A 70 -11.14 -10.70 -9.73
C ILE A 70 -12.53 -11.27 -10.00
N ASP A 71 -13.22 -11.80 -8.97
CA ASP A 71 -14.62 -12.23 -9.10
C ASP A 71 -15.54 -11.09 -9.57
N GLU A 72 -15.33 -9.87 -9.06
CA GLU A 72 -16.20 -8.73 -9.35
C GLU A 72 -15.80 -7.98 -10.63
N LYS A 73 -14.50 -7.88 -10.92
CA LYS A 73 -13.97 -7.01 -11.97
C LYS A 73 -13.26 -7.73 -13.12
N GLY A 74 -12.97 -9.02 -12.98
CA GLY A 74 -12.14 -9.76 -13.93
C GLY A 74 -10.65 -9.49 -13.77
N THR A 75 -9.87 -9.85 -14.78
CA THR A 75 -8.39 -9.77 -14.77
C THR A 75 -7.86 -8.58 -15.58
N GLU A 76 -8.73 -7.83 -16.26
CA GLU A 76 -8.39 -6.84 -17.28
C GLU A 76 -7.54 -5.69 -16.72
N GLU A 77 -7.93 -5.12 -15.58
CA GLU A 77 -7.18 -3.99 -14.98
C GLU A 77 -5.76 -4.41 -14.57
N ILE A 78 -5.60 -5.62 -14.02
CA ILE A 78 -4.30 -6.15 -13.59
C ILE A 78 -3.45 -6.51 -14.81
N ASN A 79 -4.03 -7.16 -15.82
CA ASN A 79 -3.32 -7.47 -17.06
C ASN A 79 -2.92 -6.20 -17.81
N LYS A 80 -3.75 -5.16 -17.78
CA LYS A 80 -3.39 -3.84 -18.30
C LYS A 80 -2.19 -3.26 -17.54
N PHE A 81 -2.19 -3.34 -16.21
CA PHE A 81 -1.04 -2.90 -15.41
C PHE A 81 0.23 -3.67 -15.81
N PHE A 82 0.18 -4.99 -15.92
CA PHE A 82 1.32 -5.79 -16.37
C PHE A 82 1.81 -5.40 -17.76
N HIS A 83 0.89 -5.18 -18.71
CA HIS A 83 1.23 -4.73 -20.05
C HIS A 83 1.87 -3.34 -20.07
N ASP A 84 1.25 -2.35 -19.41
CA ASP A 84 1.70 -0.95 -19.39
C ASP A 84 3.11 -0.79 -18.81
N TYR A 85 3.50 -1.69 -17.91
CA TYR A 85 4.79 -1.70 -17.23
C TYR A 85 5.71 -2.85 -17.69
N ASN A 86 5.45 -3.42 -18.87
CA ASN A 86 6.33 -4.37 -19.55
C ASN A 86 6.65 -5.65 -18.76
N PHE A 87 5.71 -6.13 -17.95
CA PHE A 87 5.85 -7.44 -17.33
C PHE A 87 5.67 -8.54 -18.37
N ASP A 88 6.56 -9.54 -18.37
CA ASP A 88 6.44 -10.75 -19.19
C ASP A 88 5.46 -11.78 -18.58
N GLN A 89 4.41 -11.30 -17.90
CA GLN A 89 3.39 -12.13 -17.27
C GLN A 89 1.98 -11.55 -17.41
N SER A 90 0.98 -12.43 -17.37
CA SER A 90 -0.44 -12.10 -17.26
C SER A 90 -1.11 -13.03 -16.27
N ILE A 91 -2.35 -12.72 -15.89
CA ILE A 91 -3.18 -13.57 -15.04
C ILE A 91 -4.48 -13.97 -15.72
N ASP A 92 -4.90 -15.20 -15.44
CA ASP A 92 -6.19 -15.75 -15.87
C ASP A 92 -6.98 -16.27 -14.67
N TYR A 93 -8.30 -16.27 -14.81
CA TYR A 93 -9.22 -16.72 -13.77
C TYR A 93 -10.21 -17.74 -14.32
N ALA A 94 -9.91 -19.02 -14.09
CA ALA A 94 -10.59 -20.15 -14.72
C ALA A 94 -10.83 -21.29 -13.72
N ASN A 95 -11.84 -22.12 -13.99
CA ASN A 95 -12.16 -23.32 -13.20
C ASN A 95 -11.34 -24.54 -13.65
N GLU A 96 -10.87 -24.54 -14.89
CA GLU A 96 -10.07 -25.60 -15.49
C GLU A 96 -9.04 -24.97 -16.43
N VAL A 97 -7.80 -25.45 -16.36
CA VAL A 97 -6.81 -25.24 -17.43
C VAL A 97 -6.31 -26.57 -17.94
N LYS A 98 -6.40 -26.75 -19.26
CA LYS A 98 -5.99 -27.96 -19.98
C LYS A 98 -4.71 -27.68 -20.74
N GLU A 99 -3.64 -28.37 -20.35
CA GLU A 99 -2.38 -28.45 -21.08
C GLU A 99 -2.25 -29.80 -21.78
N GLU A 100 -1.30 -29.91 -22.73
CA GLU A 100 -1.04 -31.15 -23.47
C GLU A 100 -0.73 -32.36 -22.56
N HIS A 101 -0.23 -32.12 -21.35
CA HIS A 101 0.20 -33.18 -20.42
C HIS A 101 -0.37 -33.05 -18.99
N ALA A 102 -1.17 -32.03 -18.69
CA ALA A 102 -1.73 -31.82 -17.36
C ALA A 102 -3.08 -31.10 -17.42
N VAL A 103 -3.99 -31.46 -16.53
CA VAL A 103 -5.24 -30.72 -16.30
C VAL A 103 -5.24 -30.25 -14.86
N ILE A 104 -5.33 -28.94 -14.65
CA ILE A 104 -5.54 -28.35 -13.33
C ILE A 104 -7.00 -27.94 -13.25
N LYS A 105 -7.77 -28.58 -12.36
CA LYS A 105 -9.21 -28.32 -12.17
C LYS A 105 -9.55 -28.31 -10.68
N TYR A 106 -10.46 -27.43 -10.29
CA TYR A 106 -11.11 -27.54 -8.98
C TYR A 106 -11.98 -28.80 -8.89
N LEU A 107 -12.09 -29.35 -7.67
CA LEU A 107 -13.07 -30.40 -7.39
C LEU A 107 -14.51 -29.89 -7.53
N ASN A 108 -14.73 -28.60 -7.30
CA ASN A 108 -16.00 -27.91 -7.49
C ASN A 108 -15.99 -27.12 -8.80
N GLU A 109 -16.91 -27.39 -9.71
CA GLU A 109 -16.94 -26.75 -11.05
C GLU A 109 -17.32 -25.26 -11.01
N GLU A 110 -17.87 -24.79 -9.88
CA GLU A 110 -18.21 -23.38 -9.64
C GLU A 110 -17.02 -22.57 -9.10
N GLU A 111 -15.98 -23.22 -8.57
CA GLU A 111 -14.80 -22.54 -8.03
C GLU A 111 -13.77 -22.25 -9.14
N LYS A 112 -13.28 -21.02 -9.15
CA LYS A 112 -12.27 -20.55 -10.10
C LYS A 112 -10.96 -20.25 -9.39
N MET A 113 -9.88 -20.50 -10.10
CA MET A 113 -8.51 -20.37 -9.65
C MET A 113 -7.81 -19.26 -10.41
N LEU A 114 -6.95 -18.56 -9.70
CA LEU A 114 -6.07 -17.57 -10.29
C LEU A 114 -4.79 -18.26 -10.76
N PHE A 115 -4.45 -18.02 -12.03
CA PHE A 115 -3.25 -18.54 -12.65
C PHE A 115 -2.40 -17.40 -13.17
N PHE A 116 -1.08 -17.58 -13.14
CA PHE A 116 -0.13 -16.76 -13.88
C PHE A 116 0.27 -17.46 -15.17
N ASN A 117 0.31 -16.70 -16.25
CA ASN A 117 0.93 -17.09 -17.50
C ASN A 117 2.19 -16.28 -17.69
N ARG A 118 3.28 -16.92 -18.11
CA ARG A 118 4.55 -16.24 -18.37
C ARG A 118 4.92 -16.38 -19.83
N LYS A 119 5.44 -15.31 -20.42
CA LYS A 119 5.84 -15.30 -21.82
C LYS A 119 6.90 -16.38 -22.07
N GLY A 120 6.65 -17.25 -23.03
CA GLY A 120 7.54 -18.37 -23.37
C GLY A 120 7.42 -19.60 -22.47
N ILE A 121 6.53 -19.57 -21.47
CA ILE A 121 6.16 -20.74 -20.67
C ILE A 121 4.71 -21.08 -21.00
N ASN A 122 4.50 -22.26 -21.59
CA ASN A 122 3.17 -22.71 -21.96
C ASN A 122 2.37 -23.29 -20.78
N THR A 123 2.96 -23.40 -19.60
CA THR A 123 2.27 -23.97 -18.43
C THR A 123 1.83 -22.87 -17.46
N PRO A 124 0.52 -22.74 -17.19
CA PRO A 124 0.01 -21.80 -16.20
C PRO A 124 0.44 -22.21 -14.79
N ILE A 125 0.78 -21.23 -13.97
CA ILE A 125 1.23 -21.44 -12.59
C ILE A 125 0.10 -21.02 -11.65
N PRO A 126 -0.41 -21.92 -10.80
CA PRO A 126 -1.40 -21.56 -9.79
C PRO A 126 -0.88 -20.44 -8.87
N PHE A 127 -1.74 -19.48 -8.52
CA PHE A 127 -1.40 -18.37 -7.62
C PHE A 127 -0.76 -18.82 -6.29
N SER A 128 -1.12 -19.99 -5.78
CA SER A 128 -0.55 -20.55 -4.55
C SER A 128 0.93 -20.93 -4.67
N GLU A 129 1.36 -21.34 -5.87
CA GLU A 129 2.72 -21.81 -6.18
C GLU A 129 3.66 -20.68 -6.63
N GLU A 130 3.13 -19.47 -6.77
CA GLU A 130 3.92 -18.31 -7.18
C GLU A 130 4.85 -17.80 -6.09
N SER A 131 5.88 -17.08 -6.55
CA SER A 131 6.83 -16.44 -5.65
C SER A 131 6.13 -15.51 -4.66
N LEU A 132 6.72 -15.34 -3.47
CA LEU A 132 6.17 -14.43 -2.46
C LEU A 132 5.96 -13.03 -3.04
N GLY A 133 6.90 -12.51 -3.84
CA GLY A 133 6.78 -11.20 -4.47
C GLY A 133 5.61 -11.06 -5.42
N ASN A 134 5.36 -12.04 -6.29
CA ASN A 134 4.19 -12.04 -7.18
C ASN A 134 2.88 -12.14 -6.40
N ARG A 135 2.86 -12.94 -5.33
CA ARG A 135 1.70 -13.04 -4.45
C ARG A 135 1.45 -11.73 -3.69
N THR A 136 2.50 -11.08 -3.18
CA THR A 136 2.39 -9.76 -2.55
C THR A 136 1.89 -8.72 -3.56
N LEU A 137 2.41 -8.74 -4.79
CA LEU A 137 2.04 -7.78 -5.84
C LEU A 137 0.54 -7.87 -6.16
N LEU A 138 0.04 -9.08 -6.42
CA LEU A 138 -1.39 -9.25 -6.70
C LEU A 138 -2.28 -8.94 -5.50
N ASN A 139 -1.84 -9.15 -4.26
CA ASN A 139 -2.62 -8.74 -3.09
C ASN A 139 -2.64 -7.21 -2.92
N LEU A 140 -1.59 -6.51 -3.34
CA LEU A 140 -1.49 -5.05 -3.28
C LEU A 140 -2.28 -4.34 -4.39
N LEU A 141 -2.24 -4.87 -5.62
CA LEU A 141 -2.76 -4.20 -6.81
C LEU A 141 -4.23 -3.76 -6.72
N PRO A 142 -5.19 -4.54 -6.17
CA PRO A 142 -6.57 -4.10 -6.02
C PRO A 142 -6.74 -2.77 -5.28
N ALA A 143 -6.10 -2.65 -4.11
CA ALA A 143 -6.14 -1.42 -3.31
C ALA A 143 -5.35 -0.29 -3.99
N PHE A 144 -4.19 -0.62 -4.56
CA PHE A 144 -3.33 0.33 -5.25
C PHE A 144 -4.03 1.00 -6.43
N LEU A 145 -4.59 0.21 -7.34
CA LEU A 145 -5.26 0.70 -8.55
C LEU A 145 -6.52 1.51 -8.18
N PHE A 146 -7.29 1.04 -7.20
CA PHE A 146 -8.48 1.75 -6.74
C PHE A 146 -8.13 3.14 -6.21
N VAL A 147 -7.18 3.24 -5.27
CA VAL A 147 -6.82 4.54 -4.67
C VAL A 147 -6.19 5.46 -5.70
N ALA A 148 -5.34 4.95 -6.60
CA ALA A 148 -4.73 5.75 -7.65
C ALA A 148 -5.79 6.47 -8.50
N GLN A 149 -6.94 5.83 -8.74
CA GLN A 149 -8.04 6.36 -9.56
C GLN A 149 -9.06 7.22 -8.79
N HIS A 150 -9.26 7.00 -7.49
CA HIS A 150 -10.43 7.54 -6.75
C HIS A 150 -10.12 8.68 -5.76
N SER A 151 -8.94 9.33 -5.84
CA SER A 151 -8.57 10.46 -4.96
C SER A 151 -8.72 10.11 -3.47
N GLY A 152 -7.84 9.26 -2.96
CA GLY A 152 -7.84 8.81 -1.57
C GLY A 152 -6.43 8.68 -0.99
N MET A 153 -6.32 8.05 0.18
CA MET A 153 -5.03 7.75 0.79
C MET A 153 -4.80 6.24 0.84
N LEU A 154 -3.67 5.77 0.33
CA LEU A 154 -3.19 4.40 0.44
C LEU A 154 -2.13 4.35 1.55
N LEU A 155 -2.49 3.73 2.67
CA LEU A 155 -1.61 3.49 3.81
C LEU A 155 -1.07 2.07 3.71
N ILE A 156 0.24 1.89 3.60
CA ILE A 156 0.85 0.56 3.48
C ILE A 156 1.82 0.32 4.63
N ASP A 157 1.54 -0.70 5.43
CA ASP A 157 2.49 -1.20 6.42
C ASP A 157 3.32 -2.35 5.83
N ASP A 158 4.61 -2.37 6.16
CA ASP A 158 5.63 -3.30 5.66
C ASP A 158 5.68 -3.45 4.12
N PHE A 159 5.72 -2.33 3.40
CA PHE A 159 5.71 -2.28 1.93
C PHE A 159 6.87 -3.04 1.27
N SER A 160 8.01 -3.16 1.97
CA SER A 160 9.19 -3.90 1.52
C SER A 160 9.03 -5.43 1.50
N SER A 161 7.98 -5.98 2.12
CA SER A 161 7.88 -7.42 2.35
C SER A 161 7.69 -8.24 1.06
N GLY A 162 8.80 -8.75 0.53
CA GLY A 162 8.82 -9.74 -0.54
C GLY A 162 8.95 -9.18 -1.96
N PHE A 163 9.03 -7.86 -2.14
CA PHE A 163 9.34 -7.27 -3.44
C PHE A 163 10.83 -7.33 -3.76
N HIS A 164 11.13 -7.46 -5.05
CA HIS A 164 12.44 -7.11 -5.58
C HIS A 164 12.59 -5.58 -5.58
N ASN A 165 13.79 -5.06 -5.32
CA ASN A 165 14.06 -3.62 -5.20
C ASN A 165 13.50 -2.81 -6.38
N GLU A 166 13.70 -3.28 -7.62
CA GLU A 166 13.20 -2.61 -8.82
C GLU A 166 11.67 -2.54 -8.89
N LEU A 167 10.97 -3.58 -8.41
CA LEU A 167 9.52 -3.60 -8.36
C LEU A 167 9.00 -2.60 -7.34
N GLU A 168 9.64 -2.51 -6.17
CA GLU A 168 9.26 -1.54 -5.14
C GLU A 168 9.40 -0.10 -5.65
N GLU A 169 10.51 0.22 -6.32
CA GLU A 169 10.71 1.53 -6.96
C GLU A 169 9.68 1.79 -8.06
N LEU A 170 9.40 0.78 -8.90
CA LEU A 170 8.40 0.87 -9.96
C LEU A 170 7.02 1.20 -9.39
N MET A 171 6.60 0.54 -8.31
CA MET A 171 5.31 0.79 -7.67
C MET A 171 5.19 2.22 -7.16
N VAL A 172 6.26 2.75 -6.55
CA VAL A 172 6.30 4.16 -6.10
C VAL A 172 6.21 5.12 -7.29
N ARG A 173 7.00 4.90 -8.35
CA ARG A 173 6.96 5.74 -9.57
C ARG A 173 5.59 5.70 -10.25
N CYS A 174 5.03 4.50 -10.37
CA CYS A 174 3.69 4.28 -10.92
C CYS A 174 2.64 5.10 -10.16
N PHE A 175 2.65 5.04 -8.83
CA PHE A 175 1.67 5.76 -8.02
C PHE A 175 1.80 7.27 -8.21
N MET A 176 3.03 7.80 -8.20
CA MET A 176 3.30 9.22 -8.42
C MET A 176 2.89 9.72 -9.81
N ASN A 177 2.97 8.86 -10.83
CA ASN A 177 2.62 9.23 -12.20
C ASN A 177 1.13 9.05 -12.53
N THR A 178 0.46 8.10 -11.87
CA THR A 178 -0.92 7.74 -12.18
C THR A 178 -1.93 8.54 -11.36
N SER A 179 -1.50 9.07 -10.20
CA SER A 179 -2.41 9.74 -9.28
C SER A 179 -2.13 11.23 -9.09
N ASP A 180 -3.11 12.06 -9.47
CA ASP A 180 -3.04 13.52 -9.31
C ASP A 180 -3.52 14.00 -7.93
N LYS A 181 -4.42 13.24 -7.30
CA LYS A 181 -5.19 13.66 -6.12
C LYS A 181 -5.22 12.62 -5.01
N SER A 182 -4.41 11.58 -5.10
CA SER A 182 -4.26 10.59 -4.03
C SER A 182 -2.90 10.71 -3.35
N GLN A 183 -2.81 10.10 -2.17
CA GLN A 183 -1.59 10.08 -1.39
C GLN A 183 -1.24 8.63 -1.07
N MET A 184 0.03 8.27 -1.19
CA MET A 184 0.55 7.02 -0.68
C MET A 184 1.48 7.31 0.50
N ILE A 185 1.24 6.65 1.62
CA ILE A 185 2.09 6.68 2.81
C ILE A 185 2.43 5.24 3.13
N PHE A 186 3.70 4.93 3.24
CA PHE A 186 4.13 3.57 3.49
C PHE A 186 5.30 3.50 4.47
N VAL A 187 5.40 2.37 5.15
CA VAL A 187 6.55 1.98 5.98
C VAL A 187 7.34 0.92 5.23
N SER A 188 8.67 1.08 5.15
CA SER A 188 9.54 0.16 4.44
C SER A 188 10.90 0.07 5.15
N HIS A 189 11.52 -1.11 5.05
CA HIS A 189 12.90 -1.36 5.48
C HIS A 189 13.91 -1.21 4.33
N SER A 190 13.42 -0.98 3.11
CA SER A 190 14.21 -0.97 1.88
C SER A 190 14.98 0.34 1.71
N THR A 191 16.31 0.23 1.63
CA THR A 191 17.18 1.40 1.45
C THR A 191 17.26 1.88 0.00
N ASN A 192 16.91 1.04 -0.99
CA ASN A 192 16.87 1.44 -2.41
C ASN A 192 15.85 2.56 -2.68
N LEU A 193 14.82 2.70 -1.83
CA LEU A 193 13.87 3.81 -1.92
C LEU A 193 14.47 5.16 -1.49
N LEU A 194 15.62 5.16 -0.79
CA LEU A 194 16.32 6.35 -0.33
C LEU A 194 17.14 6.97 -1.47
N SER A 195 16.45 7.46 -2.49
CA SER A 195 17.03 8.07 -3.66
C SER A 195 16.32 9.39 -4.00
N THR A 196 17.09 10.46 -4.23
CA THR A 196 16.56 11.76 -4.66
C THR A 196 15.91 11.72 -6.05
N SER A 197 16.15 10.67 -6.84
CA SER A 197 15.47 10.45 -8.12
C SER A 197 14.09 9.80 -7.98
N LEU A 198 13.73 9.36 -6.76
CA LEU A 198 12.46 8.72 -6.44
C LEU A 198 11.67 9.53 -5.42
N LEU A 199 12.25 9.79 -4.25
CA LEU A 199 11.64 10.50 -3.14
C LEU A 199 12.47 11.74 -2.78
N ARG A 200 11.78 12.87 -2.58
CA ARG A 200 12.45 14.06 -2.06
C ARG A 200 12.75 13.91 -0.56
N PRO A 201 13.81 14.52 -0.03
CA PRO A 201 14.12 14.46 1.41
C PRO A 201 12.98 14.94 2.33
N ASP A 202 12.09 15.82 1.87
CA ASP A 202 10.93 16.26 2.65
C ASP A 202 9.80 15.21 2.71
N GLN A 203 9.88 14.15 1.93
CA GLN A 203 8.91 13.05 1.88
C GLN A 203 9.37 11.82 2.71
N ILE A 204 10.59 11.85 3.25
CA ILE A 204 11.21 10.72 3.94
C ILE A 204 11.38 11.04 5.42
N TYR A 205 11.00 10.08 6.26
CA TYR A 205 11.13 10.15 7.70
C TYR A 205 11.73 8.85 8.22
N SER A 206 12.72 8.96 9.10
CA SER A 206 13.18 7.84 9.93
C SER A 206 12.41 7.85 11.25
N VAL A 207 12.27 6.65 11.82
CA VAL A 207 11.69 6.45 13.15
C VAL A 207 12.68 5.67 13.99
N GLU A 208 12.96 6.16 15.19
CA GLU A 208 13.87 5.52 16.14
C GLU A 208 13.20 5.39 17.51
N PHE A 209 13.40 4.26 18.17
CA PHE A 209 12.87 4.02 19.51
C PHE A 209 13.97 4.20 20.56
N ASP A 210 13.83 5.22 21.41
CA ASP A 210 14.77 5.54 22.49
C ASP A 210 14.23 5.08 23.86
N GLY A 211 13.92 3.79 23.97
CA GLY A 211 13.54 3.14 25.22
C GLY A 211 12.42 3.87 25.98
N LYS A 212 12.78 4.50 27.12
CA LYS A 212 11.83 5.21 28.00
C LYS A 212 11.26 6.48 27.38
N ASN A 213 11.95 7.08 26.43
CA ASN A 213 11.52 8.32 25.78
C ASN A 213 10.55 8.07 24.62
N GLY A 214 10.34 6.81 24.24
CA GLY A 214 9.43 6.43 23.15
C GLY A 214 10.05 6.62 21.77
N SER A 215 9.18 6.67 20.76
CA SER A 215 9.60 6.82 19.36
C SER A 215 9.81 8.28 18.97
N HIS A 216 10.91 8.55 18.28
CA HIS A 216 11.26 9.83 17.69
C HIS A 216 11.21 9.73 16.17
N ILE A 217 10.68 10.77 15.54
CA ILE A 217 10.58 10.87 14.08
C ILE A 217 11.54 11.96 13.63
N LYS A 218 12.39 11.68 12.64
CA LYS A 218 13.31 12.65 12.06
C LYS A 218 13.08 12.74 10.56
N ARG A 219 12.91 13.97 10.05
CA ARG A 219 12.69 14.22 8.62
C ARG A 219 14.03 14.37 7.91
N PHE A 220 14.21 13.74 6.75
CA PHE A 220 15.50 13.77 6.05
C PHE A 220 15.89 15.19 5.60
N SER A 221 14.90 16.04 5.27
CA SER A 221 15.14 17.44 4.90
C SER A 221 15.75 18.30 6.02
N ASP A 222 15.63 17.90 7.29
CA ASP A 222 16.16 18.68 8.42
C ASP A 222 17.69 18.69 8.42
N GLU A 223 18.32 17.67 7.83
CA GLU A 223 19.77 17.56 7.60
C GLU A 223 20.23 18.29 6.33
N GLN A 224 19.30 18.89 5.59
CA GLN A 224 19.55 19.67 4.37
C GLN A 224 20.46 18.95 3.34
N PRO A 225 20.20 17.67 2.99
CA PRO A 225 20.99 16.97 1.99
C PRO A 225 20.88 17.66 0.63
N ARG A 226 22.02 17.83 -0.05
CA ARG A 226 22.07 18.33 -1.43
C ARG A 226 21.51 17.27 -2.38
N VAL A 227 20.93 17.71 -3.49
CA VAL A 227 20.31 16.85 -4.51
C VAL A 227 21.27 15.75 -5.02
N ALA A 228 22.56 16.06 -5.15
CA ALA A 228 23.59 15.14 -5.63
C ALA A 228 24.13 14.17 -4.55
N GLN A 229 23.70 14.29 -3.29
CA GLN A 229 24.13 13.37 -2.23
C GLN A 229 23.32 12.08 -2.30
N ASN A 230 24.00 10.96 -2.03
CA ASN A 230 23.37 9.66 -1.94
C ASN A 230 22.71 9.52 -0.55
N LEU A 231 21.37 9.57 -0.52
CA LEU A 231 20.59 9.51 0.73
C LEU A 231 20.73 8.16 1.43
N GLU A 232 20.73 7.05 0.69
CA GLU A 232 20.98 5.71 1.22
C GLU A 232 22.30 5.64 2.00
N LYS A 233 23.40 6.14 1.41
CA LYS A 233 24.71 6.16 2.09
C LYS A 233 24.69 7.02 3.35
N MET A 234 24.02 8.17 3.31
CA MET A 234 23.87 9.04 4.47
C MET A 234 23.06 8.35 5.60
N TYR A 235 21.98 7.66 5.24
CA TYR A 235 21.17 6.88 6.16
C TYR A 235 21.99 5.76 6.81
N LEU A 236 22.71 4.96 6.01
CA LEU A 236 23.57 3.88 6.51
C LEU A 236 24.73 4.37 7.37
N SER A 237 25.17 5.62 7.22
CA SER A 237 26.14 6.26 8.12
C SER A 237 25.54 6.81 9.42
N GLY A 238 24.23 6.70 9.63
CA GLY A 238 23.53 7.13 10.83
C GLY A 238 23.11 8.60 10.86
N VAL A 239 23.28 9.36 9.77
CA VAL A 239 22.97 10.81 9.73
C VAL A 239 21.50 11.08 10.10
N PHE A 240 20.60 10.22 9.63
CA PHE A 240 19.17 10.37 9.86
C PHE A 240 18.65 9.57 11.07
N GLY A 241 19.51 8.88 11.84
CA GLY A 241 19.06 7.94 12.88
C GLY A 241 18.19 6.82 12.31
N GLY A 242 17.41 6.16 13.15
CA GLY A 242 16.52 5.07 12.73
C GLY A 242 17.24 3.81 12.25
N LEU A 243 18.53 3.67 12.59
CA LEU A 243 19.27 2.43 12.46
C LEU A 243 19.18 1.64 13.77
N PRO A 244 19.09 0.30 13.72
CA PRO A 244 19.15 -0.53 14.91
C PRO A 244 20.54 -0.44 15.56
N ASN A 245 20.59 -0.26 16.88
CA ASN A 245 21.84 -0.30 17.64
C ASN A 245 22.08 -1.72 18.17
N TYR A 246 22.71 -2.56 17.35
CA TYR A 246 23.18 -3.87 17.80
C TYR A 246 24.48 -3.67 18.59
N LYS A 247 24.51 -4.14 19.84
CA LYS A 247 25.77 -4.21 20.57
C LYS A 247 26.60 -5.34 19.98
N ASP A 248 27.74 -5.02 19.38
CA ASP A 248 28.70 -6.02 18.95
C ASP A 248 29.28 -6.72 20.18
N ALA A 249 28.86 -7.96 20.41
CA ALA A 249 29.36 -8.79 21.52
C ALA A 249 30.78 -9.34 21.27
N TYR A 250 31.44 -8.92 20.19
CA TYR A 250 32.72 -9.47 19.71
C TYR A 250 33.90 -8.50 19.75
N GLU A 251 33.71 -7.26 20.22
CA GLU A 251 34.83 -6.36 20.52
C GLU A 251 35.21 -6.52 22.01
N ASN A 252 36.20 -7.40 22.26
CA ASN A 252 36.99 -7.44 23.49
C ASN A 252 38.25 -6.59 23.33
#